data_AF-U4PEX8-F1
#
_entry.id   AF-U4PEX8-F1
#
_cell.length_a   1.000
_cell.length_b   1.000
_cell.length_c   1.000
_cell.angle_alpha   90.00
_cell.angle_beta   90.00
_cell.angle_gamma   90.00
#
_symmetry.space_group_name_H-M   'P 1'
#
loop_
_entity.id
_entity.type
_entity.pdbx_description
1 polymer ?
#
loop_
_entity_poly.entity_id
_entity_poly.type
_entity_poly.pdbx_seq_one_letter_code
_entity_poly.pdbx_strand_id
1 'polypeptide(L)'
;MRLLLLLPILYASLVWITVARPLTYSTLHFQDPAAGLTPGENCEMCQIVLRTVFGHFSANVPSRKKLTNQLKHECKRHFHYRRRCLMAVKDQGDFLYREMTGGDFKPIKPCFIMKECKRLQSPLPEDFQPDNSTYPPLDMTSSIISLDAPTTIAPPDVQE
;
A
#
# COMPACT_ATOMS: atom_id res chain seq x y z
N MET A 1 -6.10 -36.41 5.34
CA MET A 1 -6.97 -35.32 5.86
C MET A 1 -6.23 -34.08 6.38
N ARG A 2 -4.89 -33.98 6.38
CA ARG A 2 -4.18 -32.76 6.85
C ARG A 2 -4.03 -31.65 5.80
N LEU A 3 -4.14 -31.97 4.51
CA LEU A 3 -3.91 -31.01 3.42
C LEU A 3 -5.05 -29.98 3.28
N LEU A 4 -6.29 -30.36 3.62
CA LEU A 4 -7.46 -29.48 3.54
C LEU A 4 -7.45 -28.35 4.57
N LEU A 5 -6.70 -28.49 5.68
CA LEU A 5 -6.59 -27.46 6.71
C LEU A 5 -5.63 -26.32 6.33
N LEU A 6 -4.74 -26.55 5.36
CA LEU A 6 -3.76 -25.55 4.92
C LEU A 6 -4.29 -24.65 3.79
N LEU A 7 -5.29 -25.11 3.05
CA LEU A 7 -5.94 -24.34 1.98
C LEU A 7 -6.47 -22.97 2.42
N PRO A 8 -7.23 -22.83 3.54
CA PRO A 8 -7.69 -21.51 3.97
C PRO A 8 -6.54 -20.60 4.44
N ILE A 9 -5.46 -21.17 4.98
CA ILE A 9 -4.28 -20.43 5.43
C ILE A 9 -3.46 -19.93 4.24
N LEU A 10 -3.29 -20.77 3.21
CA LEU A 10 -2.62 -20.40 1.96
C LEU A 10 -3.44 -19.40 1.15
N TYR A 11 -4.77 -19.56 1.11
CA TYR A 11 -5.66 -18.61 0.47
C TYR A 11 -5.62 -17.26 1.19
N ALA A 12 -5.70 -17.25 2.52
CA ALA A 12 -5.50 -16.03 3.30
C ALA A 12 -4.12 -15.41 3.00
N SER A 13 -3.05 -16.20 2.99
CA SER A 13 -1.69 -15.71 2.71
C SER A 13 -1.54 -15.14 1.29
N LEU A 14 -2.13 -15.78 0.28
CA LEU A 14 -2.13 -15.31 -1.10
C LEU A 14 -2.97 -14.05 -1.26
N VAL A 15 -4.13 -13.98 -0.61
CA VAL A 15 -4.96 -12.77 -0.53
C VAL A 15 -4.20 -11.67 0.20
N TRP A 16 -3.46 -11.97 1.27
CA TRP A 16 -2.55 -11.04 1.94
C TRP A 16 -1.44 -10.58 1.00
N ILE A 17 -0.86 -11.46 0.19
CA ILE A 17 0.17 -11.09 -0.78
C ILE A 17 -0.43 -10.28 -1.94
N THR A 18 -1.66 -10.53 -2.39
CA THR A 18 -2.28 -9.73 -3.46
C THR A 18 -2.80 -8.39 -2.95
N VAL A 19 -3.27 -8.31 -1.70
CA VAL A 19 -3.78 -7.07 -1.09
C VAL A 19 -2.66 -6.21 -0.47
N ALA A 20 -1.58 -6.83 0.03
CA ALA A 20 -0.44 -6.12 0.66
C ALA A 20 0.77 -5.93 -0.27
N ARG A 21 0.69 -6.29 -1.55
CA ARG A 21 1.73 -5.98 -2.53
C ARG A 21 1.27 -4.78 -3.37
N PRO A 22 1.66 -3.55 -3.01
CA PRO A 22 1.50 -2.41 -3.89
C PRO A 22 2.53 -2.57 -5.02
N LEU A 23 2.21 -3.38 -6.04
CA LEU A 23 2.89 -3.34 -7.33
C LEU A 23 2.32 -2.17 -8.12
N THR A 24 2.68 -0.94 -7.74
CA THR A 24 2.68 0.31 -8.55
C THR A 24 2.73 1.56 -7.67
N TYR A 25 3.75 1.69 -6.82
CA TYR A 25 4.19 3.02 -6.36
C TYR A 25 5.16 3.58 -7.41
N SER A 26 4.60 3.93 -8.56
CA SER A 26 5.22 4.62 -9.69
C SER A 26 4.01 5.20 -10.40
N THR A 27 3.64 6.46 -10.22
CA THR A 27 4.37 7.62 -10.74
C THR A 27 3.78 8.90 -10.11
N LEU A 28 4.63 9.91 -9.87
CA LEU A 28 4.29 11.33 -9.66
C LEU A 28 3.72 11.80 -8.31
N HIS A 29 4.57 11.80 -7.29
CA HIS A 29 4.81 13.03 -6.54
C HIS A 29 6.30 13.08 -6.18
N PHE A 30 7.07 13.78 -7.03
CA PHE A 30 8.39 14.28 -6.67
C PHE A 30 8.18 15.34 -5.59
N GLN A 31 8.14 14.91 -4.33
CA GLN A 31 8.19 15.80 -3.18
C GLN A 31 9.60 15.69 -2.62
N ASP A 32 10.31 16.82 -2.69
CA ASP A 32 11.69 17.00 -2.26
C ASP A 32 12.05 16.19 -1.01
N PRO A 33 13.16 15.42 -1.00
CA PRO A 33 13.63 14.67 0.15
C PRO A 33 14.08 15.54 1.34
N ALA A 34 13.80 16.85 1.33
CA ALA A 34 14.19 17.84 2.33
C ALA A 34 13.01 18.45 3.11
N ALA A 35 11.76 18.22 2.71
CA ALA A 35 10.59 18.69 3.45
C ALA A 35 10.13 17.61 4.44
N GLY A 36 10.20 17.88 5.74
CA GLY A 36 9.64 16.97 6.74
C GLY A 36 8.16 16.69 6.45
N LEU A 37 7.74 15.42 6.57
CA LEU A 37 6.37 14.95 6.37
C LEU A 37 5.34 15.96 6.89
N THR A 38 4.45 16.41 6.03
CA THR A 38 3.33 17.26 6.41
C THR A 38 2.50 16.53 7.49
N PRO A 39 1.78 17.27 8.36
CA PRO A 39 0.91 16.63 9.33
C PRO A 39 -0.13 15.70 8.69
N GLY A 40 -0.53 15.94 7.43
CA GLY A 40 -1.43 15.09 6.64
C GLY A 40 -0.85 13.71 6.41
N GLU A 41 0.35 13.66 5.83
CA GLU A 41 1.03 12.42 5.47
C GLU A 41 1.36 11.57 6.70
N ASN A 42 1.73 12.19 7.84
CA ASN A 42 1.97 11.43 9.08
C ASN A 42 0.70 10.67 9.53
N CYS A 43 -0.46 11.33 9.47
CA CYS A 43 -1.74 10.73 9.85
C CYS A 43 -2.14 9.60 8.91
N GLU A 44 -1.97 9.81 7.61
CA GLU A 44 -2.25 8.80 6.58
C GLU A 44 -1.35 7.57 6.77
N MET A 45 -0.03 7.79 6.91
CA MET A 45 0.94 6.72 7.11
C MET A 45 0.70 5.95 8.40
N CYS A 46 0.32 6.62 9.48
CA CYS A 46 -0.10 5.96 10.72
C CYS A 46 -1.30 5.04 10.48
N GLN A 47 -2.35 5.55 9.83
CA GLN A 47 -3.56 4.76 9.56
C GLN A 47 -3.26 3.56 8.66
N ILE A 48 -2.42 3.74 7.62
CA ILE A 48 -1.98 2.66 6.73
C ILE A 48 -1.26 1.58 7.52
N VAL A 49 -0.23 1.92 8.30
CA VAL A 49 0.55 0.94 9.09
C VAL A 49 -0.37 0.14 9.99
N LEU A 50 -1.26 0.82 10.73
CA LEU A 50 -2.17 0.17 11.66
C LEU A 50 -3.20 -0.72 10.96
N ARG A 51 -3.79 -0.26 9.85
CA ARG A 51 -4.74 -1.02 9.04
C ARG A 51 -4.07 -2.24 8.43
N THR A 52 -2.86 -2.11 7.88
CA THR A 52 -2.10 -3.22 7.29
C THR A 52 -1.76 -4.27 8.33
N VAL A 53 -1.31 -3.88 9.53
CA VAL A 53 -0.98 -4.84 10.60
C VAL A 53 -2.22 -5.50 11.18
N PHE A 54 -3.30 -4.76 11.41
CA PHE A 54 -4.57 -5.32 11.87
C PHE A 54 -5.14 -6.31 10.85
N GLY A 55 -5.03 -5.92 9.57
CA GLY A 55 -5.26 -6.78 8.44
C GLY A 55 -4.43 -8.05 8.55
N HIS A 56 -3.11 -7.98 8.62
CA HIS A 56 -2.22 -9.14 8.64
C HIS A 56 -2.60 -10.22 9.67
N PHE A 57 -3.25 -9.83 10.77
CA PHE A 57 -3.76 -10.73 11.80
C PHE A 57 -5.19 -11.24 11.55
N SER A 58 -5.79 -10.92 10.42
CA SER A 58 -7.20 -11.12 10.08
C SER A 58 -8.13 -10.63 11.20
N ALA A 59 -7.88 -9.43 11.72
CA ALA A 59 -8.58 -8.84 12.86
C ALA A 59 -8.46 -9.61 14.20
N ASN A 60 -7.58 -10.61 14.30
CA ASN A 60 -7.36 -11.40 15.50
C ASN A 60 -5.90 -11.32 15.95
N VAL A 61 -5.59 -10.36 16.83
CA VAL A 61 -4.23 -10.13 17.31
C VAL A 61 -3.83 -11.20 18.34
N PRO A 62 -2.83 -12.06 18.06
CA PRO A 62 -2.57 -13.25 18.86
C PRO A 62 -1.84 -12.97 20.18
N SER A 63 -0.96 -11.96 20.20
CA SER A 63 -0.24 -11.56 21.41
C SER A 63 0.37 -10.18 21.23
N ARG A 64 0.59 -9.49 22.35
CA ARG A 64 1.25 -8.19 22.40
C ARG A 64 2.62 -8.20 21.70
N LYS A 65 3.45 -9.20 21.99
CA LYS A 65 4.79 -9.33 21.40
C LYS A 65 4.74 -9.52 19.87
N LYS A 66 3.82 -10.36 19.39
CA LYS A 66 3.62 -10.55 17.94
C LYS A 66 3.15 -9.27 17.27
N LEU A 67 2.22 -8.54 17.89
CA LEU A 67 1.76 -7.25 17.38
C LEU A 67 2.90 -6.25 17.25
N THR A 68 3.66 -6.01 18.32
CA THR A 68 4.77 -5.06 18.32
C THR A 68 5.84 -5.44 17.29
N ASN A 69 6.12 -6.74 17.12
CA ASN A 69 7.07 -7.20 16.11
C ASN A 69 6.56 -6.95 14.68
N GLN A 70 5.27 -7.21 14.42
CA GLN A 70 4.66 -6.95 13.12
C GLN A 70 4.61 -5.45 12.80
N LEU A 71 4.26 -4.62 13.78
CA LEU A 71 4.31 -3.16 13.64
C LEU A 71 5.73 -2.67 13.34
N LYS A 72 6.74 -3.18 14.04
CA LYS A 72 8.15 -2.84 13.75
C LYS A 72 8.57 -3.26 12.34
N HIS A 73 8.09 -4.40 11.86
CA HIS A 73 8.32 -4.85 10.49
C HIS A 73 7.69 -3.89 9.49
N GLU A 74 6.43 -3.51 9.71
CA GLU A 74 5.71 -2.61 8.83
C GLU A 74 6.30 -1.20 8.83
N CYS A 75 6.67 -0.65 10.00
CA CYS A 75 7.37 0.63 10.11
C CYS A 75 8.67 0.68 9.30
N LYS A 76 9.38 -0.45 9.11
CA LYS A 76 10.63 -0.50 8.33
C LYS A 76 10.39 -0.36 6.83
N ARG A 77 9.19 -0.68 6.33
CA ARG A 77 8.83 -0.55 4.91
C ARG A 77 8.65 0.92 4.49
N HIS A 78 8.30 1.79 5.42
CA HIS A 78 8.05 3.21 5.17
C HIS A 78 9.25 4.08 5.53
N PHE A 79 10.22 4.23 4.62
CA PHE A 79 11.48 4.93 4.91
C PHE A 79 11.30 6.33 5.51
N HIS A 80 10.39 7.14 4.96
CA HIS A 80 10.11 8.50 5.43
C HIS A 80 9.45 8.53 6.83
N TYR A 81 8.63 7.53 7.15
CA TYR A 81 7.88 7.45 8.41
C TYR A 81 8.57 6.57 9.48
N ARG A 82 9.63 5.85 9.10
CA ARG A 82 10.26 4.78 9.89
C ARG A 82 10.65 5.20 11.30
N ARG A 83 11.39 6.30 11.44
CA ARG A 83 11.90 6.75 12.76
C ARG A 83 10.74 7.07 13.70
N ARG A 84 9.74 7.81 13.20
CA ARG A 84 8.56 8.22 13.96
C ARG A 84 7.67 7.04 14.35
N CYS A 85 7.37 6.18 13.37
CA CYS A 85 6.61 4.95 13.55
C CYS A 85 7.24 4.04 14.62
N LEU A 86 8.56 3.82 14.56
CA LEU A 86 9.25 2.97 15.53
C LEU A 86 9.23 3.53 16.95
N MET A 87 9.27 4.86 17.12
CA MET A 87 9.15 5.49 18.44
C MET A 87 7.72 5.35 18.98
N ALA A 88 6.70 5.66 18.16
CA ALA A 88 5.30 5.52 18.53
C ALA A 88 4.95 4.08 18.96
N VAL A 89 5.39 3.08 18.19
CA VAL A 89 5.16 1.66 18.49
C VAL A 89 5.88 1.21 19.76
N LYS A 90 7.06 1.75 20.05
CA LYS A 90 7.81 1.42 21.26
C LYS A 90 7.11 1.97 22.51
N ASP A 91 6.64 3.21 22.44
CA ASP A 91 6.09 3.90 23.61
C ASP A 91 4.61 3.54 23.85
N GLN A 92 3.85 3.29 22.79
CA GLN A 92 2.40 3.07 22.84
C GLN A 92 1.97 1.65 22.43
N GLY A 93 2.90 0.70 22.33
CA GLY A 93 2.61 -0.67 21.89
C GLY A 93 1.55 -1.38 22.74
N ASP A 94 1.51 -1.11 24.04
CA ASP A 94 0.53 -1.65 24.98
C ASP A 94 -0.89 -1.11 24.74
N PHE A 95 -0.98 0.19 24.46
CA PHE A 95 -2.22 0.86 24.12
C PHE A 95 -2.76 0.34 22.78
N LEU A 96 -1.91 0.26 21.75
CA LEU A 96 -2.27 -0.29 20.44
C LEU A 96 -2.80 -1.72 20.54
N TYR A 97 -2.20 -2.55 21.41
CA TYR A 97 -2.68 -3.91 21.63
C TYR A 97 -4.12 -3.93 22.15
N ARG A 98 -4.44 -3.11 23.17
CA ARG A 98 -5.79 -3.05 23.73
C ARG A 98 -6.82 -2.62 22.71
N GLU A 99 -6.53 -1.55 21.95
CA GLU A 99 -7.41 -1.02 20.92
C GLU A 99 -7.68 -2.03 19.80
N MET A 100 -6.65 -2.75 19.34
CA MET A 100 -6.82 -3.76 18.29
C MET A 100 -7.56 -5.01 18.77
N THR A 101 -7.50 -5.34 20.07
CA THR A 101 -8.26 -6.46 20.65
C THR A 101 -9.68 -6.08 21.09
N GLY A 102 -10.04 -4.79 21.07
CA GLY A 102 -11.30 -4.26 21.60
C GLY A 102 -12.54 -4.54 20.73
N GLY A 103 -12.36 -5.05 19.51
CA GLY A 103 -13.45 -5.37 18.58
C GLY A 103 -13.96 -4.19 17.75
N ASP A 104 -13.89 -2.94 18.26
CA ASP A 104 -14.30 -1.71 17.55
C ASP A 104 -13.10 -0.94 16.95
N PHE A 105 -12.12 -1.68 16.42
CA PHE A 105 -10.86 -1.10 15.99
C PHE A 105 -11.03 -0.13 14.81
N LYS A 106 -10.77 1.16 15.07
CA LYS A 106 -10.70 2.21 14.05
C LYS A 106 -9.30 2.82 14.05
N PRO A 107 -8.48 2.67 12.98
CA PRO A 107 -7.09 3.16 12.93
C PRO A 107 -6.93 4.66 13.27
N ILE A 108 -7.95 5.46 12.94
CA ILE A 108 -7.95 6.90 13.23
C ILE A 108 -7.88 7.20 14.74
N LYS A 109 -8.53 6.39 15.60
CA LYS A 109 -8.57 6.63 17.05
C LYS A 109 -7.14 6.52 17.67
N PRO A 110 -6.39 5.42 17.47
CA PRO A 110 -5.02 5.36 17.96
C PRO A 110 -4.11 6.40 17.31
N CYS A 111 -4.24 6.67 16.01
CA CYS A 111 -3.41 7.67 15.34
C CYS A 111 -3.63 9.08 15.87
N PHE A 112 -4.86 9.42 16.25
CA PHE A 112 -5.16 10.68 16.93
C PHE A 112 -4.52 10.75 18.32
N ILE A 113 -4.62 9.67 19.11
CA ILE A 113 -4.04 9.59 20.46
C ILE A 113 -2.51 9.65 20.42
N MET A 114 -1.90 9.01 19.43
CA MET A 114 -0.45 9.06 19.17
C MET A 114 0.01 10.41 18.59
N LYS A 115 -0.89 11.40 18.43
CA LYS A 115 -0.62 12.73 17.86
C LYS A 115 -0.06 12.69 16.45
N GLU A 116 -0.39 11.64 15.71
CA GLU A 116 -0.09 11.52 14.28
C GLU A 116 -1.16 12.25 13.46
N CYS A 117 -2.39 12.31 13.98
CA CYS A 117 -3.50 13.04 13.35
C CYS A 117 -3.87 14.33 14.10
N LYS A 118 -4.24 15.38 13.36
CA LYS A 118 -4.86 16.62 13.88
C LYS A 118 -6.39 16.48 13.88
N ARG A 119 -7.09 17.28 14.71
CA ARG A 119 -8.57 17.25 14.86
C ARG A 119 -9.37 17.42 13.56
N LEU A 120 -8.78 17.97 12.51
CA LEU A 120 -9.43 18.26 11.24
C LEU A 120 -9.05 17.28 10.11
N GLN A 121 -8.34 16.19 10.42
CA GLN A 121 -8.03 15.18 9.42
C GLN A 121 -9.12 14.12 9.42
N SER A 122 -9.84 14.05 8.30
CA SER A 122 -10.93 13.12 8.08
C SER A 122 -10.42 11.67 8.14
N PRO A 123 -11.20 10.74 8.73
CA PRO A 123 -10.93 9.31 8.62
C PRO A 123 -10.77 8.92 7.15
N LEU A 124 -9.84 8.02 6.85
CA LEU A 124 -9.76 7.42 5.51
C LEU A 124 -11.13 6.77 5.19
N PRO A 125 -11.70 6.99 4.00
CA PRO A 125 -12.97 6.36 3.62
C PRO A 125 -12.89 4.84 3.80
N GLU A 126 -13.99 4.24 4.27
CA GLU A 126 -14.10 2.78 4.42
C GLU A 126 -14.14 2.08 3.05
N ASP A 127 -14.53 2.81 2.00
CA ASP A 127 -14.70 2.33 0.61
C ASP A 127 -13.63 2.85 -0.35
N PHE A 128 -12.35 2.79 0.00
CA PHE A 128 -11.29 3.05 -0.98
C PHE A 128 -11.24 1.90 -2.03
N GLN A 129 -12.21 1.89 -2.95
CA GLN A 129 -12.11 1.22 -4.25
C GLN A 129 -11.41 2.18 -5.21
N PRO A 130 -10.23 1.86 -5.74
CA PRO A 130 -9.67 2.65 -6.83
C PRO A 130 -10.49 2.39 -8.11
N ASP A 131 -11.03 3.47 -8.68
CA ASP A 131 -11.86 3.45 -9.89
C ASP A 131 -11.20 2.72 -11.06
N ASN A 132 -11.90 1.71 -11.59
CA ASN A 132 -11.48 0.80 -12.66
C ASN A 132 -11.79 1.35 -14.06
N SER A 133 -11.52 2.63 -14.31
CA SER A 133 -11.83 3.25 -15.60
C SER A 133 -10.63 4.02 -16.10
N THR A 134 -10.09 3.57 -17.24
CA THR A 134 -9.14 4.22 -18.16
C THR A 134 -7.86 3.38 -18.32
N TYR A 135 -7.84 2.47 -19.30
CA TYR A 135 -6.85 2.35 -20.40
C TYR A 135 -6.97 0.94 -21.07
N PRO A 136 -7.00 0.85 -22.41
CA PRO A 136 -7.31 -0.37 -23.16
C PRO A 136 -6.11 -1.36 -23.24
N PRO A 137 -6.34 -2.65 -23.57
CA PRO A 137 -5.32 -3.69 -23.51
C PRO A 137 -4.37 -3.63 -24.72
N LEU A 138 -3.06 -3.70 -24.47
CA LEU A 138 -2.06 -3.99 -25.49
C LEU A 138 -1.96 -5.50 -25.68
N ASP A 139 -2.55 -6.01 -26.76
CA ASP A 139 -2.35 -7.37 -27.25
C ASP A 139 -0.89 -7.54 -27.73
N MET A 140 -0.15 -8.41 -27.04
CA MET A 140 1.07 -9.01 -27.55
C MET A 140 0.73 -10.38 -28.11
N THR A 141 0.74 -10.53 -29.43
CA THR A 141 0.81 -11.84 -30.08
C THR A 141 1.64 -11.76 -31.36
N SER A 142 2.89 -12.22 -31.23
CA SER A 142 3.53 -13.21 -32.09
C SER A 142 3.08 -13.27 -33.56
N SER A 143 3.97 -12.93 -34.50
CA SER A 143 4.51 -13.85 -35.52
C SER A 143 5.32 -13.06 -36.57
N ILE A 144 6.66 -13.19 -36.60
CA ILE A 144 7.47 -13.96 -37.57
C ILE A 144 7.35 -13.45 -39.04
N ILE A 145 8.52 -13.28 -39.69
CA ILE A 145 8.86 -13.38 -41.14
C ILE A 145 9.01 -12.08 -41.95
N SER A 146 10.29 -11.74 -42.21
CA SER A 146 10.95 -11.34 -43.49
C SER A 146 10.38 -10.16 -44.30
N LEU A 147 11.10 -9.45 -45.16
CA LEU A 147 12.49 -9.36 -45.64
C LEU A 147 12.51 -8.04 -46.46
N ASP A 148 13.69 -7.45 -46.58
CA ASP A 148 14.17 -6.70 -47.75
C ASP A 148 13.36 -5.53 -48.36
N ALA A 149 13.93 -4.33 -48.24
CA ALA A 149 14.64 -3.63 -49.34
C ALA A 149 14.35 -2.11 -49.34
N PRO A 150 15.39 -1.26 -49.47
CA PRO A 150 15.25 0.19 -49.61
C PRO A 150 15.21 0.62 -51.09
N THR A 151 14.90 1.89 -51.33
CA THR A 151 15.32 2.75 -52.48
C THR A 151 14.17 3.26 -53.37
N THR A 152 13.93 4.58 -53.25
CA THR A 152 13.75 5.59 -54.30
C THR A 152 12.55 5.50 -55.25
N ILE A 153 11.84 6.63 -55.40
CA ILE A 153 11.59 7.40 -56.65
C ILE A 153 10.60 8.55 -56.32
N ALA A 154 10.99 9.79 -56.65
CA ALA A 154 10.15 11.00 -56.70
C ALA A 154 9.70 11.27 -58.17
N PRO A 155 9.19 12.47 -58.52
CA PRO A 155 7.88 13.13 -58.33
C PRO A 155 7.09 13.20 -59.68
N PRO A 156 6.00 13.99 -59.82
CA PRO A 156 6.06 15.29 -60.54
C PRO A 156 5.13 16.38 -59.90
N ASP A 157 5.43 17.68 -59.89
CA ASP A 157 5.49 18.73 -60.95
C ASP A 157 4.12 19.39 -61.29
N VAL A 158 4.18 20.73 -61.47
CA VAL A 158 3.32 21.64 -62.27
C VAL A 158 2.17 22.46 -61.61
N GLN A 159 2.48 23.77 -61.45
CA GLN A 159 1.75 25.05 -61.76
C GLN A 159 0.38 25.34 -61.11
N GLU A 160 0.06 26.54 -60.59
CA GLU A 160 0.24 27.92 -61.10
C GLU A 160 0.63 28.93 -59.99
#